data_AF-A0A1T0BA18-F1
#
_entry.id   AF-A0A1T0BA18-F1
#
_cell.length_a   1.000
_cell.length_b   1.000
_cell.length_c   1.000
_cell.angle_alpha   90.00
_cell.angle_beta   90.00
_cell.angle_gamma   90.00
#
_symmetry.space_group_name_H-M   'P 1'
#
loop_
_entity.id
_entity.type
_entity.pdbx_description
1 polymer ?
#
loop_
_entity_poly.entity_id
_entity_poly.type
_entity_poly.pdbx_seq_one_letter_code
_entity_poly.pdbx_strand_id
1 'polypeptide(L)'
;MKDLLPQIQSTDGLFHNGNPATGEQGTRVTDVWLNDVQAHLRDFGEEFKYLLQQAQLTPIPSQKTQIYQAIQSVINNNIPTASLAIAGKVQLSNATDSEDETKAATPKAIKAVKDLLERRTANLDFIPNSKKSSATNSNSSDTVATSRAVKNAYDLANSKQSPATTLAGYGITDFQLRTATGNLNDYRTAGIYSINSIHNSYNRPKEGARQSQGFTGNLQVITGGAGNESWCHQIFRRHYSGETYERWQTASNNNSWSEWKRTDNSQLAQNLQDKADRVHTHTVSQITDFNPEVVKLINQHNGFAQNLAGAGWTKLPNGLILQWGRARDSVKTLFNIAFPNNAFMLVATCNLHNFDNGSVWTAYIHNNREFTLFEGARPSEDYAYWFAIGH
;
A
#
# COMPACT_ATOMS: atom_id res chain seq x y z
N MET A 1 98.38 -37.27 -29.27
CA MET A 1 99.47 -36.64 -30.02
C MET A 1 100.77 -36.70 -29.23
N LYS A 2 101.84 -37.21 -29.84
CA LYS A 2 103.21 -37.12 -29.31
C LYS A 2 103.66 -35.67 -29.14
N ASP A 3 104.56 -35.43 -28.18
CA ASP A 3 105.27 -34.15 -28.01
C ASP A 3 106.12 -33.81 -29.23
N LEU A 4 106.77 -32.65 -29.25
CA LEU A 4 107.65 -32.28 -30.37
C LEU A 4 108.81 -33.29 -30.53
N LEU A 5 109.19 -33.53 -31.78
CA LEU A 5 110.36 -34.34 -32.12
C LEU A 5 111.61 -33.81 -31.37
N PRO A 6 112.41 -34.68 -30.72
CA PRO A 6 113.59 -34.25 -29.97
C PRO A 6 114.62 -33.54 -30.85
N GLN A 7 115.17 -32.40 -30.44
CA GLN A 7 116.18 -31.70 -31.25
C GLN A 7 117.37 -32.60 -31.62
N ILE A 8 117.86 -32.42 -32.85
CA ILE A 8 119.02 -33.18 -33.34
C ILE A 8 120.26 -32.71 -32.58
N GLN A 9 121.23 -33.62 -32.38
CA GLN A 9 122.47 -33.29 -31.69
C GLN A 9 123.41 -32.45 -32.58
N SER A 10 123.12 -31.16 -32.67
CA SER A 10 123.93 -30.11 -33.30
C SER A 10 123.94 -28.85 -32.41
N THR A 11 124.73 -27.85 -32.78
CA THR A 11 124.90 -26.61 -32.00
C THR A 11 123.61 -25.77 -31.90
N ASP A 12 122.68 -25.93 -32.84
CA ASP A 12 121.41 -25.20 -32.92
C ASP A 12 120.17 -26.12 -33.00
N GLY A 13 120.36 -27.44 -32.95
CA GLY A 13 119.28 -28.42 -33.02
C GLY A 13 118.77 -28.74 -34.44
N LEU A 14 119.44 -28.23 -35.49
CA LEU A 14 119.08 -28.41 -36.90
C LEU A 14 120.09 -29.29 -37.67
N PHE A 15 119.66 -29.79 -38.84
CA PHE A 15 120.54 -30.48 -39.77
C PHE A 15 121.39 -29.49 -40.58
N HIS A 16 122.70 -29.71 -40.62
CA HIS A 16 123.64 -28.96 -41.45
C HIS A 16 124.29 -29.84 -42.51
N ASN A 17 124.51 -29.28 -43.69
CA ASN A 17 125.35 -29.89 -44.71
C ASN A 17 126.81 -29.81 -44.28
N GLY A 18 127.57 -30.88 -44.51
CA GLY A 18 129.02 -30.83 -44.33
C GLY A 18 129.65 -29.88 -45.35
N ASN A 19 130.76 -29.25 -44.98
CA ASN A 19 131.54 -28.39 -45.86
C ASN A 19 132.90 -29.05 -46.17
N PRO A 20 133.07 -29.66 -47.35
CA PRO A 20 134.31 -30.34 -47.73
C PRO A 20 135.53 -29.41 -47.81
N ALA A 21 135.32 -28.10 -48.03
CA ALA A 21 136.40 -27.12 -48.15
C ALA A 21 136.98 -26.70 -46.78
N THR A 22 136.20 -26.83 -45.69
CA THR A 22 136.62 -26.49 -44.33
C THR A 22 136.82 -27.71 -43.43
N GLY A 23 136.50 -28.91 -43.92
CA GLY A 23 136.57 -30.16 -43.17
C GLY A 23 135.41 -30.37 -42.18
N GLU A 24 134.40 -29.50 -42.20
CA GLU A 24 133.23 -29.58 -41.34
C GLU A 24 132.33 -30.74 -41.76
N GLN A 25 132.07 -31.67 -40.84
CA GLN A 25 131.23 -32.84 -41.11
C GLN A 25 129.75 -32.47 -41.04
N GLY A 26 128.95 -33.03 -41.95
CA GLY A 26 127.50 -32.83 -41.95
C GLY A 26 126.83 -33.54 -40.77
N THR A 27 125.66 -33.05 -40.38
CA THR A 27 124.87 -33.64 -39.30
C THR A 27 124.31 -35.00 -39.74
N ARG A 28 124.66 -36.06 -39.01
CA ARG A 28 124.20 -37.41 -39.33
C ARG A 28 122.74 -37.61 -38.92
N VAL A 29 121.94 -38.16 -39.82
CA VAL A 29 120.60 -38.66 -39.49
C VAL A 29 120.75 -39.96 -38.70
N THR A 30 120.29 -39.98 -37.45
CA THR A 30 120.34 -41.17 -36.60
C THR A 30 119.12 -42.06 -36.81
N ASP A 31 119.28 -43.33 -36.48
CA ASP A 31 118.19 -44.30 -36.35
C ASP A 31 117.16 -43.85 -35.31
N VAL A 32 117.61 -43.28 -34.18
CA VAL A 32 116.75 -42.67 -33.15
C VAL A 32 115.84 -41.61 -33.77
N TRP A 33 116.40 -40.65 -34.50
CA TRP A 33 115.61 -39.58 -35.13
C TRP A 33 114.63 -40.11 -36.18
N LEU A 34 115.03 -41.04 -37.05
CA LEU A 34 114.13 -41.62 -38.05
C LEU A 34 113.01 -42.46 -37.42
N ASN A 35 113.31 -43.20 -36.36
CA ASN A 35 112.31 -43.95 -35.60
C ASN A 35 111.33 -43.00 -34.90
N ASP A 36 111.81 -41.88 -34.36
CA ASP A 36 110.97 -40.84 -33.79
C ASP A 36 110.06 -40.22 -34.85
N VAL A 37 110.58 -39.82 -36.02
CA VAL A 37 109.77 -39.32 -37.14
C VAL A 37 108.71 -40.33 -37.56
N GLN A 38 109.09 -41.61 -37.72
CA GLN A 38 108.14 -42.68 -38.04
C GLN A 38 107.05 -42.79 -36.98
N ALA A 39 107.42 -42.72 -35.70
CA ALA A 39 106.47 -42.83 -34.62
C ALA A 39 105.51 -41.64 -34.55
N HIS A 40 105.95 -40.41 -34.86
CA HIS A 40 105.10 -39.22 -34.93
C HIS A 40 104.13 -39.28 -36.12
N LEU A 41 104.60 -39.69 -37.29
CA LEU A 41 103.73 -39.85 -38.46
C LEU A 41 102.66 -40.93 -38.24
N ARG A 42 103.01 -42.02 -37.56
CA ARG A 42 102.06 -43.06 -37.16
C ARG A 42 101.05 -42.52 -36.14
N ASP A 43 101.51 -41.82 -35.12
CA ASP A 43 100.64 -41.21 -34.09
C ASP A 43 99.63 -40.22 -34.71
N PHE A 44 100.09 -39.32 -35.58
CA PHE A 44 99.21 -38.42 -36.34
C PHE A 44 98.21 -39.18 -37.22
N GLY A 45 98.65 -40.28 -37.84
CA GLY A 45 97.78 -41.18 -38.60
C GLY A 45 96.72 -41.88 -37.72
N GLU A 46 97.06 -42.26 -36.49
CA GLU A 46 96.11 -42.85 -35.53
C GLU A 46 95.06 -41.83 -35.06
N GLU A 47 95.43 -40.56 -34.82
CA GLU A 47 94.48 -39.48 -34.50
C GLU A 47 93.44 -39.26 -35.63
N PHE A 48 93.90 -39.31 -36.89
CA PHE A 48 93.01 -39.24 -38.04
C PHE A 48 92.14 -40.49 -38.23
N LYS A 49 92.67 -41.68 -37.94
CA LYS A 49 91.86 -42.90 -37.90
C LYS A 49 90.81 -42.84 -36.79
N TYR A 50 91.15 -42.30 -35.62
CA TYR A 50 90.20 -42.10 -34.54
C TYR A 50 89.05 -41.17 -34.96
N LEU A 51 89.37 -40.05 -35.62
CA LEU A 51 88.34 -39.16 -36.18
C LEU A 51 87.43 -39.87 -37.19
N LEU A 52 88.00 -40.72 -38.06
CA LEU A 52 87.21 -41.56 -38.99
C LEU A 52 86.32 -42.56 -38.25
N GLN A 53 86.81 -43.19 -37.17
CA GLN A 53 86.02 -44.07 -36.32
C GLN A 53 84.85 -43.35 -35.66
N GLN A 54 85.07 -42.14 -35.11
CA GLN A 54 84.00 -41.31 -34.54
C GLN A 54 82.94 -40.94 -35.58
N ALA A 55 83.35 -40.79 -36.83
CA ALA A 55 82.44 -40.56 -37.96
C ALA A 55 81.81 -41.83 -38.55
N GLN A 56 82.16 -43.02 -38.04
CA GLN A 56 81.76 -44.33 -38.57
C GLN A 56 82.21 -44.56 -40.02
N LEU A 57 83.38 -44.04 -40.38
CA LEU A 57 84.00 -44.18 -41.70
C LEU A 57 85.20 -45.13 -41.65
N THR A 58 85.31 -46.01 -42.63
CA THR A 58 86.48 -46.89 -42.80
C THR A 58 87.53 -46.19 -43.67
N PRO A 59 88.83 -46.19 -43.31
CA PRO A 59 89.88 -45.60 -44.14
C PRO A 59 89.99 -46.22 -45.53
N ILE A 60 89.90 -45.39 -46.57
CA ILE A 60 90.03 -45.75 -47.99
C ILE A 60 91.30 -45.09 -48.56
N PRO A 61 92.37 -45.83 -48.87
CA PRO A 61 93.65 -45.23 -49.29
C PRO A 61 93.58 -44.30 -50.51
N SER A 62 92.65 -44.54 -51.44
CA SER A 62 92.48 -43.74 -52.66
C SER A 62 91.68 -42.44 -52.47
N GLN A 63 91.04 -42.24 -51.31
CA GLN A 63 90.12 -41.11 -51.09
C GLN A 63 90.75 -40.02 -50.22
N LYS A 64 90.83 -38.79 -50.76
CA LYS A 64 91.48 -37.64 -50.10
C LYS A 64 90.57 -36.78 -49.22
N THR A 65 89.25 -36.99 -49.25
CA THR A 65 88.25 -36.13 -48.56
C THR A 65 87.70 -36.73 -47.26
N GLN A 66 88.22 -37.88 -46.83
CA GLN A 66 87.65 -38.64 -45.71
C GLN A 66 87.69 -37.87 -44.39
N ILE A 67 88.77 -37.12 -44.12
CA ILE A 67 88.89 -36.29 -42.92
C ILE A 67 87.84 -35.18 -42.91
N TYR A 68 87.61 -34.52 -44.06
CA TYR A 68 86.55 -33.51 -44.17
C TYR A 68 85.16 -34.12 -43.93
N GLN A 69 84.88 -35.26 -44.56
CA GLN A 69 83.61 -35.99 -44.36
C GLN A 69 83.44 -36.43 -42.91
N ALA A 70 84.54 -36.85 -42.25
CA ALA A 70 84.52 -37.25 -40.85
C ALA A 70 84.15 -36.07 -39.95
N ILE A 71 84.76 -34.90 -40.15
CA ILE A 71 84.44 -33.69 -39.40
C ILE A 71 82.97 -33.30 -39.58
N GLN A 72 82.47 -33.31 -40.83
CA GLN A 72 81.06 -33.02 -41.10
C GLN A 72 80.11 -34.01 -40.40
N SER A 73 80.44 -35.30 -40.42
CA SER A 73 79.64 -36.35 -39.78
C SER A 73 79.63 -36.18 -38.25
N VAL A 74 80.80 -36.02 -37.64
CA VAL A 74 80.95 -35.83 -36.19
C VAL A 74 80.20 -34.59 -35.72
N ILE A 75 80.31 -33.45 -36.41
CA ILE A 75 79.55 -32.24 -36.09
C ILE A 75 78.04 -32.50 -36.21
N ASN A 76 77.59 -33.13 -37.28
CA ASN A 76 76.17 -33.34 -37.50
C ASN A 76 75.52 -34.32 -36.51
N ASN A 77 76.27 -35.35 -36.11
CA ASN A 77 75.82 -36.40 -35.17
C ASN A 77 75.86 -35.93 -33.71
N ASN A 78 76.74 -34.98 -33.38
CA ASN A 78 76.89 -34.49 -32.00
C ASN A 78 76.02 -33.27 -31.67
N ILE A 79 75.22 -32.76 -32.61
CA ILE A 79 74.21 -31.75 -32.30
C ILE A 79 72.87 -32.48 -32.06
N PRO A 80 72.40 -32.59 -30.81
CA PRO A 80 71.15 -33.28 -30.50
C PRO A 80 69.94 -32.53 -31.05
N THR A 81 68.78 -33.18 -31.07
CA THR A 81 67.50 -32.49 -31.26
C THR A 81 67.24 -31.59 -30.05
N ALA A 82 66.76 -30.36 -30.29
CA ALA A 82 66.41 -29.46 -29.22
C ALA A 82 65.24 -30.00 -28.38
N SER A 83 65.27 -29.73 -27.08
CA SER A 83 64.16 -29.94 -26.15
C SER A 83 64.12 -28.79 -25.14
N LEU A 84 63.16 -28.81 -24.22
CA LEU A 84 63.09 -27.83 -23.14
C LEU A 84 64.31 -27.85 -22.20
N ALA A 85 65.05 -28.96 -22.15
CA ALA A 85 66.20 -29.14 -21.27
C ALA A 85 67.56 -29.13 -21.99
N ILE A 86 67.57 -29.31 -23.31
CA ILE A 86 68.80 -29.53 -24.10
C ILE A 86 68.75 -28.65 -25.35
N ALA A 87 69.76 -27.80 -25.55
CA ALA A 87 69.91 -27.02 -26.78
C ALA A 87 70.27 -27.93 -27.96
N GLY A 88 69.72 -27.66 -29.15
CA GLY A 88 69.91 -28.52 -30.31
C GLY A 88 69.27 -28.02 -31.62
N LYS A 89 69.14 -28.92 -32.61
CA LYS A 89 68.42 -28.66 -33.86
C LYS A 89 66.91 -28.60 -33.59
N VAL A 90 66.26 -27.51 -34.01
CA VAL A 90 64.80 -27.31 -33.90
C VAL A 90 64.15 -27.53 -35.27
N GLN A 91 63.05 -28.27 -35.33
CA GLN A 91 62.21 -28.36 -36.53
C GLN A 91 61.11 -27.28 -36.49
N LEU A 92 60.72 -26.77 -37.66
CA LEU A 92 59.67 -25.76 -37.76
C LEU A 92 58.33 -26.39 -38.14
N SER A 93 57.25 -25.95 -37.50
CA SER A 93 55.89 -26.43 -37.77
C SER A 93 54.93 -25.29 -38.11
N ASN A 94 54.04 -25.54 -39.06
CA ASN A 94 52.92 -24.65 -39.40
C ASN A 94 51.61 -25.02 -38.65
N ALA A 95 51.63 -26.04 -37.78
CA ALA A 95 50.47 -26.45 -37.00
C ALA A 95 50.08 -25.36 -35.98
N THR A 96 48.78 -25.23 -35.70
CA THR A 96 48.23 -24.23 -34.76
C THR A 96 47.60 -24.86 -33.51
N ASP A 97 47.71 -26.17 -33.39
CA ASP A 97 47.06 -27.06 -32.41
C ASP A 97 48.02 -28.18 -31.95
N SER A 98 49.32 -27.99 -32.16
CA SER A 98 50.34 -28.98 -31.87
C SER A 98 50.85 -28.87 -30.43
N GLU A 99 50.84 -29.99 -29.73
CA GLU A 99 51.43 -30.16 -28.39
C GLU A 99 52.90 -30.65 -28.45
N ASP A 100 53.50 -30.74 -29.64
CA ASP A 100 54.88 -31.21 -29.85
C ASP A 100 55.92 -30.21 -29.31
N GLU A 101 56.68 -30.63 -28.30
CA GLU A 101 57.73 -29.82 -27.67
C GLU A 101 59.07 -29.82 -28.43
N THR A 102 59.21 -30.60 -29.51
CA THR A 102 60.43 -30.69 -30.33
C THR A 102 60.40 -29.76 -31.56
N LYS A 103 59.29 -29.04 -31.76
CA LYS A 103 59.07 -28.16 -32.92
C LYS A 103 58.76 -26.73 -32.48
N ALA A 104 59.32 -25.76 -33.19
CA ALA A 104 58.97 -24.35 -33.04
C ALA A 104 57.88 -23.94 -34.05
N ALA A 105 56.97 -23.07 -33.63
CA ALA A 105 55.97 -22.49 -34.51
C ALA A 105 56.62 -21.53 -35.52
N THR A 106 56.17 -21.60 -36.78
CA THR A 106 56.57 -20.62 -37.81
C THR A 106 55.78 -19.31 -37.68
N PRO A 107 56.27 -18.21 -38.28
CA PRO A 107 55.46 -16.99 -38.45
C PRO A 107 54.12 -17.24 -39.17
N LYS A 108 54.03 -18.25 -40.04
CA LYS A 108 52.80 -18.64 -40.73
C LYS A 108 51.76 -19.25 -39.77
N ALA A 109 52.19 -20.13 -38.86
CA ALA A 109 51.31 -20.64 -37.79
C ALA A 109 50.79 -19.51 -36.92
N ILE A 110 51.68 -18.60 -36.48
CA ILE A 110 51.32 -17.45 -35.63
C ILE A 110 50.34 -16.51 -36.36
N LYS A 111 50.55 -16.25 -37.66
CA LYS A 111 49.63 -15.45 -38.49
C LYS A 111 48.24 -16.09 -38.58
N ALA A 112 48.16 -17.41 -38.76
CA ALA A 112 46.88 -18.12 -38.81
C ALA A 112 46.10 -18.01 -37.49
N VAL A 113 46.79 -18.13 -36.35
CA VAL A 113 46.19 -17.89 -35.02
C VAL A 113 45.73 -16.44 -34.86
N LYS A 114 46.55 -15.46 -35.29
CA LYS A 114 46.19 -14.04 -35.26
C LYS A 114 44.94 -13.75 -36.09
N ASP A 115 44.87 -14.28 -37.31
CA ASP A 115 43.71 -14.07 -38.21
C ASP A 115 42.43 -14.70 -37.64
N LEU A 116 42.55 -15.85 -36.98
CA LEU A 116 41.45 -16.47 -36.25
C LEU A 116 40.96 -15.59 -35.09
N LEU A 117 41.89 -15.02 -34.31
CA LEU A 117 41.58 -14.13 -33.20
C LEU A 117 40.90 -12.85 -33.68
N GLU A 118 41.45 -12.18 -34.71
CA GLU A 118 40.86 -10.97 -35.29
C GLU A 118 39.43 -11.23 -35.78
N ARG A 119 39.19 -12.36 -36.44
CA ARG A 119 37.83 -12.77 -36.85
C ARG A 119 36.90 -13.01 -35.67
N ARG A 120 37.38 -13.60 -34.57
CA ARG A 120 36.56 -13.85 -33.38
C ARG A 120 36.23 -12.54 -32.66
N THR A 121 37.20 -11.64 -32.50
CA THR A 121 37.01 -10.32 -31.89
C THR A 121 36.03 -9.47 -32.70
N ALA A 122 36.17 -9.43 -34.02
CA ALA A 122 35.23 -8.70 -34.88
C ALA A 122 33.78 -9.18 -34.73
N ASN A 123 33.55 -10.46 -34.38
CA ASN A 123 32.21 -10.98 -34.13
C ASN A 123 31.64 -10.61 -32.75
N LEU A 124 32.45 -10.15 -31.80
CA LEU A 124 31.97 -9.75 -30.47
C LEU A 124 31.18 -8.43 -30.52
N ASP A 125 31.47 -7.56 -31.48
CA ASP A 125 30.76 -6.28 -31.67
C ASP A 125 29.36 -6.44 -32.28
N PHE A 126 29.02 -7.65 -32.75
CA PHE A 126 27.75 -7.92 -33.41
C PHE A 126 26.90 -8.92 -32.64
N ILE A 127 25.61 -8.59 -32.52
CA ILE A 127 24.60 -9.56 -32.13
C ILE A 127 24.29 -10.45 -33.35
N PRO A 128 24.41 -11.79 -33.24
CA PRO A 128 24.08 -12.71 -34.34
C PRO A 128 22.61 -12.56 -34.78
N ASN A 129 22.33 -12.74 -36.07
CA ASN A 129 20.96 -12.64 -36.59
C ASN A 129 19.99 -13.65 -35.96
N SER A 130 20.49 -14.84 -35.58
CA SER A 130 19.72 -15.84 -34.85
C SER A 130 19.32 -15.42 -33.43
N LYS A 131 19.94 -14.36 -32.89
CA LYS A 131 19.69 -13.82 -31.55
C LYS A 131 18.88 -12.53 -31.59
N LYS A 132 18.45 -12.08 -32.78
CA LYS A 132 17.60 -10.89 -32.97
C LYS A 132 16.14 -11.32 -33.14
N SER A 133 15.24 -10.71 -32.38
CA SER A 133 13.81 -10.95 -32.49
C SER A 133 13.06 -9.67 -32.82
N SER A 134 12.13 -9.74 -33.78
CA SER A 134 11.21 -8.64 -34.09
C SER A 134 9.81 -8.85 -33.50
N ALA A 135 9.63 -9.87 -32.65
CA ALA A 135 8.38 -10.09 -31.93
C ALA A 135 8.22 -9.07 -30.80
N THR A 136 7.01 -8.54 -30.63
CA THR A 136 6.67 -7.53 -29.59
C THR A 136 6.16 -8.15 -28.29
N ASN A 137 6.07 -9.47 -28.24
CA ASN A 137 5.54 -10.25 -27.11
C ASN A 137 6.43 -11.45 -26.75
N SER A 138 7.71 -11.42 -27.17
CA SER A 138 8.63 -12.52 -26.87
C SER A 138 8.97 -12.55 -25.39
N ASN A 139 8.91 -13.75 -24.79
CA ASN A 139 9.36 -14.03 -23.43
C ASN A 139 10.72 -14.75 -23.40
N SER A 140 11.42 -14.82 -24.54
CA SER A 140 12.71 -15.49 -24.67
C SER A 140 13.79 -14.76 -23.86
N SER A 141 14.53 -15.50 -23.03
CA SER A 141 15.75 -15.02 -22.36
C SER A 141 16.97 -14.94 -23.30
N ASP A 142 16.85 -15.49 -24.50
CA ASP A 142 17.98 -15.79 -25.37
C ASP A 142 18.12 -14.81 -26.54
N THR A 143 17.11 -14.00 -26.79
CA THR A 143 17.05 -13.10 -27.94
C THR A 143 16.87 -11.66 -27.49
N VAL A 144 17.44 -10.72 -28.24
CA VAL A 144 17.26 -9.29 -28.03
C VAL A 144 16.21 -8.72 -28.98
N ALA A 145 15.51 -7.68 -28.54
CA ALA A 145 14.58 -6.96 -29.38
C ALA A 145 15.31 -6.16 -30.48
N THR A 146 14.81 -6.24 -31.71
CA THR A 146 15.26 -5.36 -32.81
C THR A 146 14.63 -3.97 -32.68
N SER A 147 15.23 -2.96 -33.32
CA SER A 147 14.61 -1.64 -33.45
C SER A 147 13.21 -1.71 -34.09
N ARG A 148 12.95 -2.69 -34.96
CA ARG A 148 11.62 -2.96 -35.53
C ARG A 148 10.62 -3.43 -34.47
N ALA A 149 11.00 -4.34 -33.57
CA ALA A 149 10.13 -4.73 -32.45
C ALA A 149 9.80 -3.53 -31.57
N VAL A 150 10.82 -2.76 -31.17
CA VAL A 150 10.65 -1.57 -30.32
C VAL A 150 9.74 -0.55 -31.00
N LYS A 151 9.96 -0.26 -32.29
CA LYS A 151 9.11 0.66 -33.06
C LYS A 151 7.66 0.17 -33.13
N ASN A 152 7.44 -1.10 -33.44
CA ASN A 152 6.09 -1.66 -33.52
C ASN A 152 5.35 -1.57 -32.17
N ALA A 153 6.04 -1.89 -31.07
CA ALA A 153 5.48 -1.77 -29.73
C ALA A 153 5.16 -0.31 -29.39
N TYR A 154 6.05 0.62 -29.73
CA TYR A 154 5.85 2.06 -29.56
C TYR A 154 4.66 2.57 -30.37
N ASP A 155 4.58 2.25 -31.66
CA ASP A 155 3.49 2.69 -32.54
C ASP A 155 2.13 2.17 -32.02
N LEU A 156 2.08 0.93 -31.55
CA LEU A 156 0.89 0.36 -30.93
C LEU A 156 0.51 1.12 -29.66
N ALA A 157 1.46 1.35 -28.75
CA ALA A 157 1.23 2.13 -27.53
C ALA A 157 0.75 3.55 -27.85
N ASN A 158 1.40 4.23 -28.78
CA ASN A 158 1.03 5.59 -29.21
C ASN A 158 -0.36 5.63 -29.88
N SER A 159 -0.75 4.60 -30.62
CA SER A 159 -2.10 4.49 -31.19
C SER A 159 -3.19 4.31 -30.14
N LYS A 160 -2.86 3.75 -28.97
CA LYS A 160 -3.76 3.59 -27.82
C LYS A 160 -3.75 4.80 -26.88
N GLN A 161 -2.63 5.51 -26.81
CA GLN A 161 -2.47 6.72 -26.00
C GLN A 161 -3.01 7.97 -26.69
N SER A 162 -2.94 8.03 -28.03
CA SER A 162 -3.51 9.15 -28.79
C SER A 162 -4.97 9.33 -28.36
N PRO A 163 -5.38 10.52 -27.91
CA PRO A 163 -6.69 10.70 -27.33
C PRO A 163 -7.71 10.40 -28.41
N ALA A 164 -8.39 9.26 -28.27
CA ALA A 164 -9.64 9.07 -28.95
C ALA A 164 -10.50 10.30 -28.65
N THR A 165 -10.86 11.06 -29.69
CA THR A 165 -11.67 12.28 -29.53
C THR A 165 -13.14 11.94 -29.22
N THR A 166 -13.47 10.65 -29.14
CA THR A 166 -14.81 10.13 -28.92
C THR A 166 -14.78 9.02 -27.88
N LEU A 167 -15.89 8.84 -27.17
CA LEU A 167 -16.09 7.73 -26.22
C LEU A 167 -15.87 6.37 -26.89
N ALA A 168 -16.35 6.20 -28.13
CA ALA A 168 -16.17 4.98 -28.91
C ALA A 168 -14.69 4.65 -29.17
N GLY A 169 -13.84 5.65 -29.38
CA GLY A 169 -12.40 5.40 -29.57
C GLY A 169 -11.69 4.94 -28.29
N TYR A 170 -12.27 5.18 -27.11
CA TYR A 170 -11.83 4.56 -25.84
C TYR A 170 -12.46 3.18 -25.61
N GLY A 171 -13.26 2.66 -26.54
CA GLY A 171 -14.00 1.41 -26.39
C GLY A 171 -15.29 1.53 -25.58
N ILE A 172 -15.72 2.75 -25.25
CA ILE A 172 -16.99 3.01 -24.55
C ILE A 172 -18.09 3.17 -25.61
N THR A 173 -18.84 2.09 -25.86
CA THR A 173 -19.90 2.04 -26.90
C THR A 173 -21.32 2.08 -26.33
N ASP A 174 -21.46 1.84 -25.04
CA ASP A 174 -22.70 1.74 -24.29
C ASP A 174 -23.14 3.06 -23.63
N PHE A 175 -22.32 4.12 -23.74
CA PHE A 175 -22.64 5.47 -23.28
C PHE A 175 -22.67 6.47 -24.46
N GLN A 176 -23.69 7.33 -24.50
CA GLN A 176 -23.92 8.28 -25.59
C GLN A 176 -23.83 9.73 -25.10
N LEU A 177 -23.10 10.57 -25.84
CA LEU A 177 -23.08 12.03 -25.67
C LEU A 177 -23.36 12.68 -27.02
N ARG A 178 -24.60 13.08 -27.28
CA ARG A 178 -25.02 13.61 -28.60
C ARG A 178 -26.27 14.48 -28.52
N THR A 179 -26.60 15.12 -29.61
CA THR A 179 -27.89 15.82 -29.76
C THR A 179 -29.04 14.80 -29.85
N ALA A 180 -30.20 15.18 -29.30
CA ALA A 180 -31.44 14.43 -29.38
C ALA A 180 -32.58 15.26 -29.99
N THR A 181 -33.35 14.60 -30.85
CA THR A 181 -34.63 15.06 -31.41
C THR A 181 -35.60 13.86 -31.47
N GLY A 182 -36.89 14.10 -31.66
CA GLY A 182 -37.88 13.04 -31.79
C GLY A 182 -38.51 12.62 -30.46
N ASN A 183 -39.03 11.41 -30.42
CA ASN A 183 -39.72 10.87 -29.25
C ASN A 183 -38.73 10.54 -28.13
N LEU A 184 -38.87 11.18 -26.96
CA LEU A 184 -37.99 10.95 -25.81
C LEU A 184 -38.07 9.51 -25.29
N ASN A 185 -39.12 8.76 -25.58
CA ASN A 185 -39.23 7.34 -25.21
C ASN A 185 -38.19 6.46 -25.91
N ASP A 186 -37.65 6.90 -27.06
CA ASP A 186 -36.70 6.12 -27.87
C ASP A 186 -35.26 6.23 -27.33
N TYR A 187 -35.01 7.16 -26.39
CA TYR A 187 -33.71 7.38 -25.78
C TYR A 187 -33.53 6.46 -24.57
N ARG A 188 -32.97 5.26 -24.83
CA ARG A 188 -32.83 4.19 -23.84
C ARG A 188 -31.40 3.75 -23.54
N THR A 189 -30.44 4.19 -24.35
CA THR A 189 -29.02 3.96 -24.09
C THR A 189 -28.55 4.92 -22.99
N ALA A 190 -27.66 4.45 -22.12
CA ALA A 190 -27.10 5.30 -21.08
C ALA A 190 -26.41 6.49 -21.73
N GLY A 191 -26.61 7.69 -21.20
CA GLY A 191 -26.06 8.86 -21.87
C GLY A 191 -26.60 10.20 -21.40
N ILE A 192 -26.00 11.24 -21.95
CA ILE A 192 -26.47 12.61 -21.85
C ILE A 192 -26.78 13.10 -23.26
N TYR A 193 -28.04 13.45 -23.47
CA TYR A 193 -28.51 13.93 -24.75
C TYR A 193 -28.88 15.41 -24.68
N SER A 194 -28.34 16.22 -25.58
CA SER A 194 -28.67 17.64 -25.69
C SER A 194 -29.89 17.82 -26.59
N ILE A 195 -30.99 18.28 -26.03
CA ILE A 195 -32.22 18.58 -26.78
C ILE A 195 -32.17 20.07 -27.13
N ASN A 196 -31.83 20.35 -28.38
CA ASN A 196 -31.58 21.70 -28.89
C ASN A 196 -32.77 22.34 -29.61
N SER A 197 -33.87 21.59 -29.81
CA SER A 197 -35.08 22.09 -30.47
C SER A 197 -36.34 21.39 -29.97
N ILE A 198 -37.44 22.13 -30.02
CA ILE A 198 -38.68 21.86 -29.30
C ILE A 198 -39.81 21.38 -30.19
N HIS A 199 -39.69 21.72 -31.47
CA HIS A 199 -40.69 21.44 -32.48
C HIS A 199 -40.66 19.96 -32.90
N ASN A 200 -39.52 19.30 -32.67
CA ASN A 200 -39.28 17.95 -33.16
C ASN A 200 -39.27 16.92 -32.03
N SER A 201 -39.58 17.30 -30.77
CA SER A 201 -39.44 16.42 -29.61
C SER A 201 -40.78 16.07 -28.95
N TYR A 202 -41.09 14.78 -28.81
CA TYR A 202 -42.36 14.25 -28.26
C TYR A 202 -42.15 13.49 -26.94
N ASN A 203 -43.23 13.25 -26.18
CA ASN A 203 -43.18 12.61 -24.85
C ASN A 203 -42.19 13.30 -23.89
N ARG A 204 -42.15 14.62 -23.95
CA ARG A 204 -41.37 15.52 -23.08
C ARG A 204 -42.20 15.96 -21.86
N PRO A 205 -41.58 16.47 -20.78
CA PRO A 205 -42.32 17.06 -19.68
C PRO A 205 -43.31 18.14 -20.16
N LYS A 206 -44.47 18.21 -19.49
CA LYS A 206 -45.50 19.19 -19.81
C LYS A 206 -44.98 20.60 -19.59
N GLU A 207 -45.29 21.49 -20.52
CA GLU A 207 -44.82 22.87 -20.51
C GLU A 207 -45.50 23.66 -19.39
N GLY A 208 -44.72 24.12 -18.42
CA GLY A 208 -45.16 25.24 -17.56
C GLY A 208 -45.30 26.50 -18.42
N ALA A 209 -46.20 27.42 -18.02
CA ALA A 209 -46.79 28.56 -18.76
C ALA A 209 -45.95 29.43 -19.74
N ARG A 210 -44.64 29.22 -19.93
CA ARG A 210 -43.80 29.91 -20.92
C ARG A 210 -43.76 29.16 -22.25
N GLN A 211 -44.81 29.32 -23.05
CA GLN A 211 -45.00 28.71 -24.37
C GLN A 211 -44.12 29.30 -25.50
N SER A 212 -43.33 30.37 -25.23
CA SER A 212 -42.62 31.12 -26.29
C SER A 212 -41.09 30.96 -26.29
N GLN A 213 -40.51 30.32 -25.28
CA GLN A 213 -39.08 30.07 -25.18
C GLN A 213 -38.89 28.56 -25.07
N GLY A 214 -38.51 27.98 -26.19
CA GLY A 214 -38.58 26.56 -26.41
C GLY A 214 -38.05 25.70 -25.26
N PHE A 215 -38.77 24.60 -24.99
CA PHE A 215 -38.38 23.46 -24.15
C PHE A 215 -37.05 22.77 -24.56
N THR A 216 -35.92 23.46 -24.44
CA THR A 216 -34.58 22.89 -24.63
C THR A 216 -34.02 22.41 -23.29
N GLY A 217 -33.14 21.42 -23.32
CA GLY A 217 -32.59 20.85 -22.09
C GLY A 217 -31.65 19.70 -22.32
N ASN A 218 -31.17 19.13 -21.22
CA ASN A 218 -30.37 17.92 -21.22
C ASN A 218 -31.21 16.75 -20.70
N LEU A 219 -31.32 15.71 -21.50
CA LEU A 219 -31.89 14.43 -21.10
C LEU A 219 -30.76 13.50 -20.64
N GLN A 220 -30.75 13.16 -19.37
CA GLN A 220 -29.92 12.09 -18.84
C GLN A 220 -30.72 10.79 -18.85
N VAL A 221 -30.15 9.74 -19.44
CA VAL A 221 -30.74 8.40 -19.46
C VAL A 221 -29.85 7.50 -18.63
N ILE A 222 -30.45 6.83 -17.66
CA ILE A 222 -29.83 5.83 -16.79
C ILE A 222 -30.53 4.51 -17.09
N THR A 223 -29.76 3.50 -17.47
CA THR A 223 -30.28 2.16 -17.79
C THR A 223 -29.39 1.05 -17.20
N GLY A 224 -29.92 -0.16 -17.08
CA GLY A 224 -29.29 -1.34 -16.49
C GLY A 224 -28.20 -2.03 -17.35
N GLY A 225 -27.42 -1.26 -18.13
CA GLY A 225 -26.27 -1.74 -18.90
C GLY A 225 -26.53 -2.11 -20.37
N ALA A 226 -25.45 -2.39 -21.10
CA ALA A 226 -25.45 -2.65 -22.54
C ALA A 226 -26.44 -3.76 -22.94
N GLY A 227 -27.38 -3.45 -23.83
CA GLY A 227 -28.38 -4.40 -24.33
C GLY A 227 -29.69 -4.49 -23.55
N ASN A 228 -29.79 -3.83 -22.39
CA ASN A 228 -31.05 -3.74 -21.65
C ASN A 228 -31.75 -2.41 -21.94
N GLU A 229 -32.59 -2.38 -22.98
CA GLU A 229 -33.56 -1.29 -23.22
C GLU A 229 -34.66 -1.22 -22.14
N SER A 230 -34.61 -2.11 -21.15
CA SER A 230 -35.53 -2.22 -20.02
C SER A 230 -34.95 -1.52 -18.77
N TRP A 231 -35.84 -0.96 -17.94
CA TRP A 231 -35.52 -0.24 -16.70
C TRP A 231 -34.85 1.12 -16.90
N CYS A 232 -35.32 1.86 -17.90
CA CYS A 232 -34.82 3.20 -18.17
C CYS A 232 -35.38 4.23 -17.18
N HIS A 233 -34.50 5.00 -16.55
CA HIS A 233 -34.83 6.23 -15.83
C HIS A 233 -34.33 7.42 -16.63
N GLN A 234 -35.22 8.38 -16.88
CA GLN A 234 -34.90 9.61 -17.56
C GLN A 234 -35.03 10.81 -16.62
N ILE A 235 -34.00 11.66 -16.62
CA ILE A 235 -33.99 12.94 -15.92
C ILE A 235 -33.80 14.04 -16.96
N PHE A 236 -34.75 14.96 -17.03
CA PHE A 236 -34.70 16.11 -17.92
C PHE A 236 -34.41 17.38 -17.11
N ARG A 237 -33.33 18.08 -17.47
CA ARG A 237 -32.99 19.39 -16.91
C ARG A 237 -33.19 20.45 -17.98
N ARG A 238 -34.09 21.39 -17.74
CA ARG A 238 -34.43 22.43 -18.72
C ARG A 238 -33.32 23.49 -18.77
N HIS A 239 -32.93 23.93 -19.97
CA HIS A 239 -31.98 25.02 -20.12
C HIS A 239 -32.55 26.34 -19.57
N TYR A 240 -31.67 27.19 -19.05
CA TYR A 240 -32.01 28.53 -18.56
C TYR A 240 -33.09 28.56 -17.47
N SER A 241 -33.29 27.45 -16.75
CA SER A 241 -34.23 27.36 -15.62
C SER A 241 -33.73 26.35 -14.58
N GLY A 242 -34.24 26.43 -13.35
CA GLY A 242 -34.00 25.41 -12.32
C GLY A 242 -34.92 24.19 -12.42
N GLU A 243 -35.72 24.07 -13.48
CA GLU A 243 -36.73 23.02 -13.61
C GLU A 243 -36.08 21.67 -13.89
N THR A 244 -36.38 20.70 -13.03
CA THR A 244 -35.93 19.31 -13.18
C THR A 244 -37.14 18.40 -13.20
N TYR A 245 -37.15 17.47 -14.15
CA TYR A 245 -38.21 16.49 -14.31
C TYR A 245 -37.61 15.09 -14.33
N GLU A 246 -38.29 14.14 -13.74
CA GLU A 246 -37.91 12.74 -13.75
C GLU A 246 -39.07 11.86 -14.22
N ARG A 247 -38.75 10.73 -14.83
CA ARG A 247 -39.69 9.66 -15.13
C ARG A 247 -38.95 8.33 -15.28
N TRP A 248 -39.67 7.23 -15.15
CA TRP A 248 -39.12 5.90 -15.34
C TRP A 248 -40.03 5.04 -16.19
N GLN A 249 -39.45 4.03 -16.81
CA GLN A 249 -40.20 2.98 -17.49
C GLN A 249 -40.99 2.17 -16.46
N THR A 250 -42.28 1.92 -16.72
CA THR A 250 -43.18 1.24 -15.76
C THR A 250 -43.37 -0.24 -16.05
N ALA A 251 -42.85 -0.73 -17.17
CA ALA A 251 -42.83 -2.13 -17.54
C ALA A 251 -41.55 -2.46 -18.32
N SER A 252 -41.18 -3.74 -18.40
CA SER A 252 -40.07 -4.19 -19.24
C SER A 252 -40.37 -4.09 -20.74
N ASN A 253 -41.64 -3.91 -21.13
CA ASN A 253 -42.02 -3.63 -22.51
C ASN A 253 -41.71 -2.16 -22.87
N ASN A 254 -41.35 -1.93 -24.13
CA ASN A 254 -40.56 -0.77 -24.52
C ASN A 254 -41.31 0.59 -24.48
N ASN A 255 -42.63 0.58 -24.27
CA ASN A 255 -43.48 1.75 -24.57
C ASN A 255 -44.25 2.32 -23.37
N SER A 256 -44.17 1.69 -22.20
CA SER A 256 -44.86 2.17 -20.99
C SER A 256 -43.94 3.01 -20.12
N TRP A 257 -44.30 4.29 -19.95
CA TRP A 257 -43.55 5.28 -19.17
C TRP A 257 -44.45 5.90 -18.12
N SER A 258 -43.89 6.24 -16.97
CA SER A 258 -44.57 7.11 -16.01
C SER A 258 -44.76 8.50 -16.63
N GLU A 259 -45.75 9.24 -16.11
CA GLU A 259 -45.81 10.69 -16.37
C GLU A 259 -44.50 11.35 -15.90
N TRP A 260 -44.13 12.44 -16.57
CA TRP A 260 -43.04 13.29 -16.11
C TRP A 260 -43.44 13.99 -14.82
N LYS A 261 -42.65 13.75 -13.77
CA LYS A 261 -42.82 14.41 -12.49
C LYS A 261 -41.79 15.51 -12.34
N ARG A 262 -42.24 16.72 -12.01
CA ARG A 262 -41.35 17.83 -11.66
C ARG A 262 -40.79 17.60 -10.25
N THR A 263 -39.47 17.72 -10.09
CA THR A 263 -38.76 17.41 -8.83
C THR A 263 -37.86 18.54 -8.35
N ASP A 264 -37.89 19.71 -8.97
CA ASP A 264 -37.24 20.88 -8.39
C ASP A 264 -37.94 21.36 -7.11
N ASN A 265 -37.13 21.85 -6.16
CA ASN A 265 -37.54 22.23 -4.79
C ASN A 265 -38.58 23.37 -4.73
N SER A 266 -38.96 23.98 -5.85
CA SER A 266 -39.89 25.11 -5.86
C SER A 266 -41.33 24.73 -5.47
N GLN A 267 -41.77 23.50 -5.77
CA GLN A 267 -43.11 23.03 -5.38
C GLN A 267 -43.21 22.57 -3.92
N LEU A 268 -42.13 22.06 -3.32
CA LEU A 268 -42.13 21.66 -1.91
C LEU A 268 -42.30 22.87 -0.98
N ALA A 269 -41.66 23.99 -1.30
CA ALA A 269 -41.81 25.23 -0.55
C ALA A 269 -43.23 25.81 -0.66
N GLN A 270 -43.84 25.78 -1.86
CA GLN A 270 -45.22 26.27 -2.08
C GLN A 270 -46.27 25.41 -1.38
N ASN A 271 -46.11 24.08 -1.33
CA ASN A 271 -47.07 23.20 -0.67
C ASN A 271 -46.95 23.15 0.88
N LEU A 272 -45.90 23.78 1.43
CA LEU A 272 -45.66 23.93 2.87
C LEU A 272 -45.95 25.35 3.38
N GLN A 273 -45.84 26.36 2.51
CA GLN A 273 -46.47 27.66 2.76
C GLN A 273 -47.98 27.42 2.90
N ASP A 274 -48.58 27.88 4.00
CA ASP A 274 -50.01 27.80 4.33
C ASP A 274 -50.53 26.53 5.06
N LYS A 275 -49.66 25.58 5.46
CA LYS A 275 -50.07 24.43 6.31
C LYS A 275 -49.96 24.65 7.82
N ALA A 276 -49.44 25.80 8.25
CA ALA A 276 -49.36 26.18 9.65
C ALA A 276 -49.79 27.64 9.80
N ASP A 277 -50.76 27.89 10.68
CA ASP A 277 -51.25 29.22 10.99
C ASP A 277 -50.18 29.97 11.80
N ARG A 278 -49.36 30.77 11.12
CA ARG A 278 -48.13 31.32 11.71
C ARG A 278 -48.37 32.47 12.68
N VAL A 279 -49.57 33.06 12.67
CA VAL A 279 -49.91 34.23 13.50
C VAL A 279 -51.39 34.16 13.86
N HIS A 280 -51.73 33.48 14.96
CA HIS A 280 -53.08 33.59 15.55
C HIS A 280 -53.02 34.16 16.96
N THR A 281 -54.13 34.76 17.37
CA THR A 281 -54.33 35.32 18.71
C THR A 281 -55.47 34.55 19.40
N HIS A 282 -55.36 34.37 20.72
CA HIS A 282 -56.42 33.75 21.51
C HIS A 282 -57.29 34.82 22.19
N THR A 283 -58.60 34.58 22.25
CA THR A 283 -59.52 35.38 23.08
C THR A 283 -59.67 34.75 24.46
N VAL A 284 -60.04 35.54 25.47
CA VAL A 284 -60.31 35.04 26.83
C VAL A 284 -61.38 33.93 26.83
N SER A 285 -62.36 34.00 25.93
CA SER A 285 -63.40 32.98 25.77
C SER A 285 -62.89 31.61 25.28
N GLN A 286 -61.70 31.54 24.71
CA GLN A 286 -61.07 30.29 24.26
C GLN A 286 -60.31 29.58 25.40
N ILE A 287 -60.16 30.22 26.56
CA ILE A 287 -59.55 29.66 27.76
C ILE A 287 -60.67 29.23 28.71
N THR A 288 -61.06 27.96 28.64
CA THR A 288 -62.28 27.45 29.30
C THR A 288 -62.01 26.73 30.63
N ASP A 289 -60.75 26.51 30.99
CA ASP A 289 -60.30 25.63 32.07
C ASP A 289 -59.62 26.34 33.25
N PHE A 290 -59.43 27.66 33.19
CA PHE A 290 -58.75 28.42 34.26
C PHE A 290 -59.57 28.53 35.57
N ASN A 291 -60.86 28.88 35.47
CA ASN A 291 -61.71 29.07 36.65
C ASN A 291 -61.96 27.79 37.48
N PRO A 292 -62.21 26.61 36.88
CA PRO A 292 -62.40 25.36 37.62
C PRO A 292 -61.21 24.98 38.53
N GLU A 293 -59.97 25.20 38.09
CA GLU A 293 -58.77 24.81 38.85
C GLU A 293 -58.48 25.75 40.03
N VAL A 294 -58.78 27.05 39.91
CA VAL A 294 -58.66 28.00 41.02
C VAL A 294 -59.61 27.65 42.17
N VAL A 295 -60.86 27.26 41.86
CA VAL A 295 -61.85 26.86 42.85
C VAL A 295 -61.44 25.56 43.58
N LYS A 296 -60.79 24.65 42.87
CA LYS A 296 -60.31 23.37 43.40
C LYS A 296 -59.18 23.55 44.42
N LEU A 297 -58.25 24.47 44.15
CA LEU A 297 -57.16 24.85 45.07
C LEU A 297 -57.67 25.48 46.37
N ILE A 298 -58.67 26.35 46.30
CA ILE A 298 -59.27 26.99 47.48
C ILE A 298 -59.99 25.97 48.36
N ASN A 299 -60.71 25.02 47.77
CA ASN A 299 -61.50 24.03 48.51
C ASN A 299 -60.68 22.86 49.10
N GLN A 300 -59.48 22.58 48.57
CA GLN A 300 -58.60 21.54 49.11
C GLN A 300 -57.84 21.95 50.37
N HIS A 301 -57.69 23.26 50.64
CA HIS A 301 -57.08 23.80 51.85
C HIS A 301 -58.14 24.26 52.86
N ASN A 302 -58.98 23.32 53.30
CA ASN A 302 -59.93 23.48 54.42
C ASN A 302 -59.19 24.01 55.67
N GLY A 303 -59.23 25.32 55.88
CA GLY A 303 -58.44 26.06 56.87
C GLY A 303 -58.66 25.72 58.34
N PHE A 304 -59.32 24.61 58.71
CA PHE A 304 -59.43 24.15 60.10
C PHE A 304 -59.47 22.63 60.13
N ALA A 305 -58.44 21.99 60.72
CA ALA A 305 -58.52 20.58 61.06
C ALA A 305 -59.37 20.46 62.32
N GLN A 306 -60.48 19.71 62.27
CA GLN A 306 -61.45 19.71 63.36
C GLN A 306 -62.19 18.37 63.53
N ASN A 307 -62.61 18.10 64.75
CA ASN A 307 -63.58 17.07 65.13
C ASN A 307 -64.70 17.75 65.92
N LEU A 308 -65.89 17.85 65.32
CA LEU A 308 -67.04 18.57 65.88
C LEU A 308 -67.96 17.67 66.75
N ALA A 309 -67.43 16.58 67.31
CA ALA A 309 -68.16 15.75 68.25
C ALA A 309 -68.47 16.49 69.58
N GLY A 310 -69.36 15.90 70.39
CA GLY A 310 -69.71 16.44 71.71
C GLY A 310 -68.52 16.56 72.67
N ALA A 311 -67.51 15.70 72.50
CA ALA A 311 -66.14 15.93 72.96
C ALA A 311 -65.28 16.16 71.72
N GLY A 312 -65.02 17.43 71.40
CA GLY A 312 -64.49 17.86 70.11
C GLY A 312 -63.28 18.77 70.23
N TRP A 313 -62.69 19.09 69.08
CA TRP A 313 -61.58 20.03 68.97
C TRP A 313 -61.53 20.68 67.59
N THR A 314 -60.92 21.86 67.50
CA THR A 314 -60.53 22.49 66.24
C THR A 314 -59.13 23.07 66.36
N LYS A 315 -58.31 22.86 65.33
CA LYS A 315 -56.99 23.45 65.18
C LYS A 315 -57.05 24.56 64.15
N LEU A 316 -56.73 25.77 64.60
CA LEU A 316 -56.71 26.97 63.78
C LEU A 316 -55.40 27.06 62.97
N PRO A 317 -55.37 27.72 61.80
CA PRO A 317 -54.16 27.88 60.97
C PRO A 317 -52.98 28.50 61.70
N ASN A 318 -53.25 29.33 62.71
CA ASN A 318 -52.22 29.98 63.54
C ASN A 318 -51.62 29.05 64.61
N GLY A 319 -52.07 27.78 64.69
CA GLY A 319 -51.55 26.78 65.62
C GLY A 319 -52.34 26.64 66.92
N LEU A 320 -53.24 27.56 67.24
CA LEU A 320 -54.11 27.44 68.41
C LEU A 320 -55.07 26.24 68.25
N ILE A 321 -55.31 25.57 69.38
CA ILE A 321 -56.21 24.44 69.48
C ILE A 321 -57.29 24.81 70.50
N LEU A 322 -58.54 24.68 70.09
CA LEU A 322 -59.71 24.81 70.95
C LEU A 322 -60.28 23.41 71.17
N GLN A 323 -60.51 23.01 72.42
CA GLN A 323 -61.05 21.70 72.76
C GLN A 323 -62.21 21.84 73.74
N TRP A 324 -63.20 20.97 73.64
CA TRP A 324 -64.35 20.96 74.54
C TRP A 324 -64.81 19.54 74.85
N GLY A 325 -65.50 19.37 75.97
CA GLY A 325 -66.09 18.08 76.34
C GLY A 325 -66.81 18.13 77.67
N ARG A 326 -67.00 16.94 78.26
CA ARG A 326 -67.56 16.74 79.60
C ARG A 326 -66.56 15.99 80.46
N ALA A 327 -66.51 16.29 81.76
CA ALA A 327 -65.64 15.62 82.73
C ALA A 327 -66.36 15.48 84.08
N ARG A 328 -66.05 14.42 84.83
CA ARG A 328 -66.64 14.13 86.15
C ARG A 328 -65.82 14.77 87.27
N ASP A 329 -66.46 15.03 88.41
CA ASP A 329 -65.81 15.59 89.60
C ASP A 329 -64.67 14.70 90.11
N SER A 330 -63.54 15.33 90.45
CA SER A 330 -62.36 14.71 91.07
C SER A 330 -61.76 13.54 90.26
N VAL A 331 -62.09 13.42 88.96
CA VAL A 331 -61.55 12.41 88.04
C VAL A 331 -60.54 13.04 87.07
N LYS A 332 -59.35 12.43 86.96
CA LYS A 332 -58.39 12.77 85.91
C LYS A 332 -58.97 12.48 84.53
N THR A 333 -59.08 13.52 83.71
CA THR A 333 -59.67 13.48 82.37
C THR A 333 -58.64 13.90 81.34
N LEU A 334 -58.63 13.25 80.18
CA LEU A 334 -57.76 13.60 79.06
C LEU A 334 -58.41 14.68 78.19
N PHE A 335 -57.59 15.59 77.67
CA PHE A 335 -57.98 16.40 76.51
C PHE A 335 -58.20 15.49 75.29
N ASN A 336 -59.08 15.88 74.37
CA ASN A 336 -59.43 15.06 73.19
C ASN A 336 -58.21 14.83 72.29
N ILE A 337 -57.31 15.82 72.24
CA ILE A 337 -55.95 15.70 71.71
C ILE A 337 -54.97 16.38 72.69
N ALA A 338 -53.73 15.90 72.72
CA ALA A 338 -52.69 16.55 73.50
C ALA A 338 -52.42 17.96 72.94
N PHE A 339 -52.30 18.97 73.81
CA PHE A 339 -51.73 20.25 73.39
C PHE A 339 -50.23 20.06 73.08
N PRO A 340 -49.75 20.39 71.88
CA PRO A 340 -48.35 20.15 71.52
C PRO A 340 -47.33 20.81 72.47
N ASN A 341 -47.63 22.02 72.97
CA ASN A 341 -46.70 22.80 73.79
C ASN A 341 -47.26 23.17 75.17
N ASN A 342 -48.46 23.77 75.25
CA ASN A 342 -49.05 24.13 76.53
C ASN A 342 -50.59 24.26 76.46
N ALA A 343 -51.27 23.84 77.52
CA ALA A 343 -52.66 24.16 77.77
C ALA A 343 -52.73 25.47 78.57
N PHE A 344 -53.20 26.55 77.93
CA PHE A 344 -53.18 27.89 78.53
C PHE A 344 -54.29 28.11 79.54
N MET A 345 -55.49 27.66 79.19
CA MET A 345 -56.68 27.92 79.97
C MET A 345 -57.62 26.73 79.85
N LEU A 346 -58.23 26.40 80.98
CA LEU A 346 -59.30 25.43 81.10
C LEU A 346 -60.39 26.07 81.94
N VAL A 347 -61.58 26.18 81.37
CA VAL A 347 -62.76 26.66 82.07
C VAL A 347 -63.77 25.54 82.14
N ALA A 348 -64.45 25.45 83.27
CA ALA A 348 -65.52 24.49 83.50
C ALA A 348 -66.81 25.22 83.85
N THR A 349 -67.92 24.72 83.33
CA THR A 349 -69.26 25.22 83.59
C THR A 349 -70.12 24.07 84.08
N CYS A 350 -70.87 24.33 85.15
CA CYS A 350 -71.86 23.41 85.70
C CYS A 350 -72.91 22.98 84.65
N ASN A 351 -73.53 21.81 84.86
CA ASN A 351 -74.58 21.28 83.99
C ASN A 351 -76.01 21.53 84.54
N LEU A 352 -76.15 22.17 85.71
CA LEU A 352 -77.46 22.47 86.31
C LEU A 352 -78.13 23.74 85.75
N HIS A 353 -79.47 23.72 85.75
CA HIS A 353 -80.34 24.76 85.19
C HIS A 353 -81.20 25.50 86.23
N ASN A 354 -80.86 25.48 87.53
CA ASN A 354 -81.63 26.17 88.57
C ASN A 354 -80.80 27.14 89.40
N PHE A 355 -81.30 28.38 89.54
CA PHE A 355 -80.61 29.54 90.12
C PHE A 355 -80.23 29.39 91.61
N ASP A 356 -80.90 28.53 92.36
CA ASP A 356 -80.71 28.44 93.82
C ASP A 356 -79.60 27.46 94.25
N ASN A 357 -79.00 26.71 93.32
CA ASN A 357 -77.94 25.70 93.58
C ASN A 357 -76.80 25.79 92.54
N GLY A 358 -76.21 26.97 92.38
CA GLY A 358 -75.03 27.15 91.52
C GLY A 358 -73.79 26.46 92.13
N SER A 359 -73.15 25.59 91.36
CA SER A 359 -71.90 24.93 91.76
C SER A 359 -70.69 25.60 91.12
N VAL A 360 -69.66 25.86 91.92
CA VAL A 360 -68.39 26.43 91.44
C VAL A 360 -67.45 25.29 91.10
N TRP A 361 -67.04 25.23 89.84
CA TRP A 361 -66.05 24.27 89.36
C TRP A 361 -64.68 24.93 89.28
N THR A 362 -63.71 24.32 89.93
CA THR A 362 -62.31 24.70 89.81
C THR A 362 -61.59 23.72 88.91
N ALA A 363 -60.75 24.24 88.03
CA ALA A 363 -60.01 23.46 87.05
C ALA A 363 -58.53 23.43 87.40
N TYR A 364 -57.92 22.25 87.36
CA TYR A 364 -56.50 22.07 87.53
C TYR A 364 -55.91 21.30 86.35
N ILE A 365 -55.03 21.95 85.59
CA ILE A 365 -54.30 21.35 84.48
C ILE A 365 -53.03 20.69 85.06
N HIS A 366 -52.89 19.37 84.90
CA HIS A 366 -51.68 18.67 85.36
C HIS A 366 -50.55 18.79 84.34
N ASN A 367 -50.89 18.66 83.05
CA ASN A 367 -49.96 18.77 81.91
C ASN A 367 -50.77 18.93 80.60
N ASN A 368 -50.08 18.89 79.47
CA ASN A 368 -50.68 19.09 78.14
C ASN A 368 -51.68 18.02 77.68
N ARG A 369 -51.87 16.94 78.45
CA ARG A 369 -52.76 15.83 78.10
C ARG A 369 -53.91 15.65 79.07
N GLU A 370 -53.75 16.04 80.33
CA GLU A 370 -54.73 15.72 81.36
C GLU A 370 -55.00 16.87 82.32
N PHE A 371 -56.23 16.91 82.81
CA PHE A 371 -56.72 17.86 83.81
C PHE A 371 -57.68 17.17 84.78
N THR A 372 -57.98 17.84 85.89
CA THR A 372 -59.04 17.45 86.82
C THR A 372 -59.92 18.65 87.10
N LEU A 373 -61.22 18.41 87.19
CA LEU A 373 -62.18 19.41 87.66
C LEU A 373 -62.63 19.03 89.06
N PHE A 374 -62.79 20.03 89.92
CA PHE A 374 -63.20 19.88 91.30
C PHE A 374 -64.45 20.72 91.57
N GLU A 375 -65.48 20.08 92.09
CA GLU A 375 -66.74 20.70 92.50
C GLU A 375 -66.64 21.29 93.92
N GLY A 376 -66.93 22.59 94.05
CA GLY A 376 -66.73 23.33 95.31
C GLY A 376 -67.86 23.26 96.34
N ALA A 377 -69.08 22.82 95.97
CA ALA A 377 -70.24 22.79 96.89
C ALA A 377 -71.23 21.66 96.60
N ARG A 378 -71.42 20.75 97.58
CA ARG A 378 -72.28 19.54 97.63
C ARG A 378 -72.24 18.63 96.37
N PRO A 379 -71.75 17.37 96.47
CA PRO A 379 -71.60 16.48 95.31
C PRO A 379 -72.99 16.10 94.78
N SER A 380 -73.44 16.76 93.72
CA SER A 380 -74.74 16.47 93.12
C SER A 380 -74.75 16.53 91.60
N GLU A 381 -73.64 16.88 90.96
CA GLU A 381 -73.51 16.84 89.50
C GLU A 381 -72.75 15.60 89.02
N ASP A 382 -73.30 14.92 88.00
CA ASP A 382 -72.67 13.75 87.37
C ASP A 382 -71.44 14.15 86.53
N TYR A 383 -71.43 15.35 85.94
CA TYR A 383 -70.37 15.91 85.10
C TYR A 383 -70.50 17.44 84.93
N ALA A 384 -69.39 18.11 84.61
CA ALA A 384 -69.33 19.48 84.11
C ALA A 384 -68.94 19.52 82.63
N TYR A 385 -69.32 20.58 81.92
CA TYR A 385 -68.74 20.88 80.60
C TYR A 385 -67.46 21.66 80.77
N TRP A 386 -66.50 21.40 79.88
CA TRP A 386 -65.24 22.11 79.88
C TRP A 386 -64.87 22.60 78.49
N PHE A 387 -64.15 23.71 78.47
CA PHE A 387 -63.50 24.26 77.29
C PHE A 387 -62.05 24.58 77.62
N ALA A 388 -61.15 24.21 76.74
CA ALA A 388 -59.73 24.45 76.87
C ALA A 388 -59.15 25.08 75.61
N ILE A 389 -58.19 25.99 75.80
CA ILE A 389 -57.39 26.58 74.74
C ILE A 389 -55.91 26.40 75.05
N GLY A 390 -55.14 26.11 74.02
CA GLY A 390 -53.70 25.91 74.08
C GLY A 390 -53.13 25.77 72.68
N HIS A 391 -51.86 25.40 72.56
CA HIS A 391 -51.20 25.11 71.28
C HIS A 391 -50.06 24.12 71.44
#